data_AF-A0A9Q0X997-F1
#
_entry.id   AF-A0A9Q0X997-F1
#
_cell.length_a   1.000
_cell.length_b   1.000
_cell.length_c   1.000
_cell.angle_alpha   90.00
_cell.angle_beta   90.00
_cell.angle_gamma   90.00
#
_symmetry.space_group_name_H-M   'P 1'
#
loop_
_entity.id
_entity.type
_entity.pdbx_description
1 polymer ?
#
loop_
_entity_poly.entity_id
_entity_poly.type
_entity_poly.pdbx_seq_one_letter_code
_entity_poly.pdbx_strand_id
1 'polypeptide(L)'
;MKIMRSLCTRCYAVNVHSLPAIQPRLVAVSKTKPVEMVIEAYNHGQRCFGENYVQELLEKASDSQILSSCPEIKWHFIGHLQKSNVNKLIAVPNLFMLETVDSAKLADKVNATWQKKGSSERLKIMVQVNTSGETVNTGCPLEKR
;
A
#
# COMPACT_ATOMS: atom_id res chain seq x y z
N MET A 1 -8.55 10.83 -14.77
CA MET A 1 -7.44 11.78 -15.06
C MET A 1 -7.39 13.00 -14.13
N LYS A 2 -8.49 13.71 -13.84
CA LYS A 2 -8.49 14.96 -13.04
C LYS A 2 -8.03 14.80 -11.58
N ILE A 3 -8.36 13.68 -10.92
CA ILE A 3 -8.10 13.48 -9.48
C ILE A 3 -6.60 13.30 -9.20
N MET A 4 -5.91 12.43 -9.94
CA MET A 4 -4.49 12.14 -9.68
C MET A 4 -3.59 13.35 -9.93
N ARG A 5 -3.86 14.13 -11.01
CA ARG A 5 -3.16 15.39 -11.28
C ARG A 5 -3.40 16.41 -10.18
N SER A 6 -4.67 16.61 -9.80
CA SER A 6 -5.04 17.52 -8.70
C SER A 6 -4.34 17.16 -7.37
N LEU A 7 -4.22 15.87 -7.05
CA LEU A 7 -3.49 15.42 -5.86
C LEU A 7 -1.99 15.73 -5.93
N CYS A 8 -1.33 15.43 -7.06
CA CYS A 8 0.10 15.74 -7.23
C CYS A 8 0.38 17.25 -7.17
N THR A 9 -0.47 18.08 -7.79
CA THR A 9 -0.35 19.55 -7.71
C THR A 9 -0.58 20.08 -6.30
N ARG A 10 -1.49 19.47 -5.52
CA ARG A 10 -1.72 19.83 -4.12
C ARG A 10 -0.51 19.50 -3.24
N CYS A 11 0.16 18.37 -3.47
CA CYS A 11 1.37 18.00 -2.72
C CYS A 11 2.46 19.08 -2.79
N TYR A 12 2.64 19.73 -3.95
CA TYR A 12 3.61 20.83 -4.10
C TYR A 12 3.25 22.08 -3.29
N ALA A 13 1.97 22.31 -3.01
CA ALA A 13 1.48 23.51 -2.33
C ALA A 13 1.28 23.33 -0.82
N VAL A 14 1.63 22.16 -0.25
CA VAL A 14 1.46 21.90 1.19
C VAL A 14 2.48 22.69 1.99
N ASN A 15 2.00 23.56 2.88
CA ASN A 15 2.83 24.16 3.92
C ASN A 15 3.05 23.14 5.05
N VAL A 16 4.27 22.63 5.17
CA VAL A 16 4.64 21.63 6.18
C VAL A 16 4.45 22.12 7.62
N HIS A 17 4.50 23.43 7.85
CA HIS A 17 4.30 24.03 9.19
C HIS A 17 2.83 24.13 9.60
N SER A 18 1.89 23.92 8.69
CA SER A 18 0.44 23.89 8.98
C SER A 18 -0.12 22.47 9.07
N LEU A 19 0.72 21.44 9.01
CA LEU A 19 0.27 20.06 9.10
C LEU A 19 -0.12 19.73 10.55
N PRO A 20 -1.26 19.05 10.78
CA PRO A 20 -1.63 18.61 12.11
C PRO A 20 -0.58 17.64 12.67
N ALA A 21 -0.34 17.70 13.97
CA ALA A 21 0.47 16.71 14.67
C ALA A 21 -0.30 15.39 14.73
N ILE A 22 -0.10 14.53 13.74
CA ILE A 22 -0.71 13.20 13.68
C ILE A 22 0.25 12.20 14.31
N GLN A 23 -0.25 11.37 15.24
CA GLN A 23 0.53 10.25 15.77
C GLN A 23 0.97 9.33 14.61
N PRO A 24 2.29 9.10 14.42
CA PRO A 24 2.77 8.22 13.35
C PRO A 24 2.32 6.78 13.58
N ARG A 25 2.04 6.08 12.47
CA ARG A 25 1.82 4.63 12.45
C ARG A 25 3.12 3.95 12.03
N LEU A 26 3.60 3.02 12.85
CA LEU A 26 4.70 2.14 12.47
C LEU A 26 4.19 1.04 11.54
N VAL A 27 4.80 0.91 10.36
CA VAL A 27 4.61 -0.21 9.43
C VAL A 27 5.90 -1.04 9.44
N ALA A 28 5.85 -2.26 9.98
CA ALA A 28 7.00 -3.14 10.06
C ALA A 28 7.23 -3.83 8.71
N VAL A 29 8.37 -3.59 8.07
CA VAL A 29 8.68 -4.19 6.76
C VAL A 29 9.15 -5.63 6.96
N SER A 30 8.35 -6.58 6.50
CA SER A 30 8.59 -8.02 6.69
C SER A 30 9.09 -8.75 5.44
N LYS A 31 9.34 -8.04 4.34
CA LYS A 31 9.92 -8.62 3.13
C LYS A 31 11.17 -9.42 3.47
N THR A 32 11.30 -10.59 2.86
CA THR A 32 12.36 -11.60 3.08
C THR A 32 12.46 -12.15 4.51
N LYS A 33 11.49 -11.84 5.39
CA LYS A 33 11.39 -12.43 6.73
C LYS A 33 10.40 -13.59 6.73
N PRO A 34 10.69 -14.68 7.46
CA PRO A 34 9.82 -15.82 7.54
C PRO A 34 8.59 -15.49 8.41
N VAL A 35 7.54 -16.31 8.31
CA VAL A 35 6.23 -16.06 8.96
C VAL A 35 6.34 -16.02 10.49
N GLU A 36 7.28 -16.76 11.08
CA GLU A 36 7.50 -16.82 12.52
C GLU A 36 7.89 -15.44 13.09
N MET A 37 8.70 -14.68 12.36
CA MET A 37 9.07 -13.31 12.78
C MET A 37 7.90 -12.34 12.69
N VAL A 38 6.99 -12.54 11.72
CA VAL A 38 5.75 -11.75 11.63
C VAL A 38 4.86 -12.04 12.83
N ILE A 39 4.68 -13.32 13.17
CA ILE A 39 3.89 -13.76 14.32
C ILE A 39 4.50 -13.25 15.63
N GLU A 40 5.82 -13.33 15.78
CA GLU A 40 6.53 -12.82 16.96
C GLU A 40 6.29 -11.30 17.13
N ALA A 41 6.50 -10.51 16.07
CA ALA A 41 6.23 -9.08 16.11
C ALA A 41 4.75 -8.78 16.40
N TYR A 42 3.84 -9.58 15.84
CA TYR A 42 2.40 -9.46 16.09
C TYR A 42 2.05 -9.67 17.56
N ASN A 43 2.67 -10.67 18.20
CA ASN A 43 2.49 -10.95 19.62
C ASN A 43 3.02 -9.82 20.52
N HIS A 44 3.97 -9.02 20.03
CA HIS A 44 4.45 -7.81 20.70
C HIS A 44 3.61 -6.55 20.38
N GLY A 45 2.43 -6.70 19.79
CA GLY A 45 1.49 -5.62 19.53
C GLY A 45 1.61 -4.98 18.14
N GLN A 46 2.56 -5.41 17.30
CA GLN A 46 2.63 -4.94 15.92
C GLN A 46 1.38 -5.42 15.16
N ARG A 47 0.78 -4.56 14.35
CA ARG A 47 -0.39 -4.92 13.52
C ARG A 47 -0.21 -4.60 12.05
N CYS A 48 0.59 -3.59 11.72
CA CYS A 48 0.75 -3.12 10.34
C CYS A 48 2.06 -3.65 9.77
N PHE A 49 2.00 -4.43 8.70
CA PHE A 49 3.16 -5.05 8.07
C PHE A 49 3.26 -4.67 6.60
N GLY A 50 4.47 -4.36 6.14
CA GLY A 50 4.77 -3.90 4.79
C GLY A 50 5.44 -4.97 3.96
N GLU A 51 4.89 -5.23 2.77
CA GLU A 51 5.47 -6.16 1.79
C GLU A 51 5.72 -5.50 0.43
N ASN A 52 6.81 -5.92 -0.22
CA ASN A 52 7.24 -5.38 -1.51
C ASN A 52 6.76 -6.22 -2.70
N TYR A 53 6.62 -7.53 -2.52
CA TYR A 53 6.35 -8.48 -3.61
C TYR A 53 4.97 -9.09 -3.44
N VAL A 54 4.13 -8.99 -4.48
CA VAL A 54 2.73 -9.46 -4.41
C VAL A 54 2.65 -10.96 -4.14
N GLN A 55 3.57 -11.74 -4.71
CA GLN A 55 3.60 -13.19 -4.52
C GLN A 55 3.96 -13.56 -3.07
N GLU A 56 5.02 -12.96 -2.51
CA GLU A 56 5.42 -13.16 -1.11
C GLU A 56 4.31 -12.73 -0.14
N LEU A 57 3.69 -11.57 -0.40
CA LEU A 57 2.56 -11.10 0.40
C LEU A 57 1.40 -12.08 0.37
N LEU A 58 1.04 -12.59 -0.82
CA LEU A 58 -0.04 -13.55 -0.96
C LEU A 58 0.28 -14.85 -0.23
N GLU A 59 1.50 -15.36 -0.36
CA GLU A 59 1.97 -16.56 0.33
C GLU A 59 1.88 -16.42 1.85
N LYS A 60 2.41 -15.33 2.41
CA LYS A 60 2.31 -15.07 3.87
C LYS A 60 0.89 -14.85 4.33
N ALA A 61 0.10 -14.08 3.59
CA ALA A 61 -1.28 -13.76 3.99
C ALA A 61 -2.22 -14.97 3.88
N SER A 62 -1.88 -15.95 3.04
CA SER A 62 -2.60 -17.23 2.91
C SER A 62 -2.03 -18.34 3.80
N ASP A 63 -0.92 -18.11 4.49
CA ASP A 63 -0.33 -19.07 5.43
C ASP A 63 -1.30 -19.36 6.58
N SER A 64 -1.46 -20.65 6.91
CA SER A 64 -2.42 -21.09 7.94
C SER A 64 -2.05 -20.61 9.34
N GLN A 65 -0.77 -20.44 9.65
CA GLN A 65 -0.30 -19.91 10.92
C GLN A 65 -0.60 -18.41 11.03
N ILE A 66 -0.42 -17.66 9.94
CA ILE A 66 -0.77 -16.24 9.89
C ILE A 66 -2.28 -16.06 10.05
N LEU A 67 -3.09 -16.82 9.30
CA LEU A 67 -4.55 -16.73 9.36
C LEU A 67 -5.11 -17.05 10.75
N SER A 68 -4.50 -17.99 11.47
CA SER A 68 -4.93 -18.39 12.82
C SER A 68 -4.36 -17.51 13.93
N SER A 69 -3.07 -17.15 13.86
CA SER A 69 -2.36 -16.46 14.95
C SER A 69 -2.46 -14.94 14.84
N CYS A 70 -2.69 -14.40 13.64
CA CYS A 70 -2.67 -12.97 13.35
C CYS A 70 -3.99 -12.46 12.70
N PRO A 71 -5.17 -12.68 13.31
CA PRO A 71 -6.46 -12.38 12.67
C PRO A 71 -6.67 -10.90 12.36
N GLU A 72 -6.02 -9.99 13.11
CA GLU A 72 -6.15 -8.54 12.94
C GLU A 72 -4.96 -7.92 12.17
N ILE A 73 -4.14 -8.74 11.53
CA ILE A 73 -3.01 -8.24 10.74
C ILE A 73 -3.48 -7.27 9.67
N LYS A 74 -2.70 -6.23 9.40
CA LYS A 74 -2.99 -5.22 8.39
C LYS A 74 -1.84 -5.21 7.40
N TRP A 75 -2.09 -5.75 6.22
CA TRP A 75 -1.09 -5.78 5.16
C TRP A 75 -1.07 -4.47 4.38
N HIS A 76 0.11 -3.87 4.33
CA HIS A 76 0.45 -2.72 3.51
C HIS A 76 1.28 -3.19 2.33
N PHE A 77 0.83 -2.92 1.11
CA PHE A 77 1.66 -3.13 -0.06
C PHE A 77 2.45 -1.86 -0.35
N ILE A 78 3.77 -1.95 -0.21
CA ILE A 78 4.72 -0.83 -0.29
C ILE A 78 5.71 -0.99 -1.45
N GLY A 79 5.58 -2.04 -2.26
CA GLY A 79 6.36 -2.25 -3.47
C GLY A 79 5.72 -1.65 -4.72
N HIS A 80 6.45 -1.61 -5.83
CA HIS A 80 5.90 -1.16 -7.10
C HIS A 80 4.85 -2.16 -7.63
N LEU A 81 3.62 -1.69 -7.88
CA LEU A 81 2.52 -2.55 -8.33
C LEU A 81 2.38 -2.56 -9.85
N GLN A 82 2.80 -3.67 -10.46
CA GLN A 82 2.50 -3.93 -11.86
C GLN A 82 1.01 -4.21 -12.07
N LYS A 83 0.43 -3.71 -13.17
CA LYS A 83 -1.00 -3.85 -13.49
C LYS A 83 -1.48 -5.30 -13.57
N SER A 84 -0.63 -6.21 -14.04
CA SER A 84 -0.90 -7.66 -14.11
C SER A 84 -1.12 -8.28 -12.73
N ASN A 85 -0.46 -7.74 -11.70
CA ASN A 85 -0.53 -8.25 -10.34
C ASN A 85 -1.67 -7.64 -9.51
N VAL A 86 -2.43 -6.68 -10.05
CA VAL A 86 -3.56 -6.07 -9.32
C VAL A 86 -4.57 -7.12 -8.86
N ASN A 87 -4.93 -8.07 -9.72
CA ASN A 87 -5.90 -9.10 -9.33
C ASN A 87 -5.39 -9.98 -8.18
N LYS A 88 -4.11 -10.35 -8.21
CA LYS A 88 -3.47 -11.12 -7.14
C LYS A 88 -3.42 -10.34 -5.83
N LEU A 89 -3.01 -9.06 -5.89
CA LEU A 89 -2.94 -8.21 -4.72
C LEU A 89 -4.32 -8.03 -4.07
N ILE A 90 -5.36 -7.77 -4.86
CA ILE A 90 -6.71 -7.53 -4.34
C ILE A 90 -7.30 -8.79 -3.67
N ALA A 91 -6.82 -9.98 -4.05
CA ALA A 91 -7.21 -11.25 -3.43
C ALA A 91 -6.54 -11.51 -2.06
N VAL A 92 -5.50 -10.74 -1.69
CA VAL A 92 -4.79 -10.90 -0.41
C VAL A 92 -5.76 -10.74 0.77
N PRO A 93 -5.85 -11.74 1.66
CA PRO A 93 -6.57 -11.61 2.93
C PRO A 93 -6.01 -10.47 3.76
N ASN A 94 -6.85 -9.72 4.44
CA ASN A 94 -6.42 -8.62 5.32
C ASN A 94 -5.55 -7.54 4.64
N LEU A 95 -5.68 -7.36 3.31
CA LEU A 95 -5.12 -6.21 2.61
C LEU A 95 -5.73 -4.92 3.17
N PHE A 96 -4.91 -4.12 3.82
CA PHE A 96 -5.34 -2.89 4.48
C PHE A 96 -5.06 -1.65 3.63
N MET A 97 -3.93 -1.60 2.94
CA MET A 97 -3.49 -0.41 2.22
C MET A 97 -2.58 -0.73 1.03
N LEU A 98 -2.75 0.01 -0.07
CA LEU A 98 -1.83 0.05 -1.20
C LEU A 98 -1.15 1.42 -1.24
N GLU A 99 0.15 1.49 -0.97
CA GLU A 99 0.83 2.78 -0.78
C GLU A 99 1.48 3.35 -2.06
N THR A 100 1.49 2.57 -3.13
CA THR A 100 2.35 2.81 -4.30
C THR A 100 1.59 3.10 -5.59
N VAL A 101 0.40 3.71 -5.50
CA VAL A 101 -0.36 4.08 -6.70
C VAL A 101 0.34 5.25 -7.41
N ASP A 102 0.90 4.97 -8.58
CA ASP A 102 1.78 5.89 -9.31
C ASP A 102 1.21 6.38 -10.65
N SER A 103 -0.03 6.02 -10.98
CA SER A 103 -0.64 6.44 -12.24
C SER A 103 -2.16 6.35 -12.20
N ALA A 104 -2.83 7.21 -12.97
CA ALA A 104 -4.29 7.14 -13.14
C ALA A 104 -4.73 5.77 -13.69
N LYS A 105 -3.98 5.22 -14.66
CA LYS A 105 -4.28 3.90 -15.24
C LYS A 105 -4.21 2.77 -14.20
N LEU A 106 -3.27 2.84 -13.25
CA LEU A 106 -3.20 1.88 -12.15
C LEU A 106 -4.36 2.09 -11.18
N ALA A 107 -4.66 3.34 -10.80
CA ALA A 107 -5.78 3.67 -9.93
C ALA A 107 -7.13 3.17 -10.50
N ASP A 108 -7.39 3.40 -11.79
CA ASP A 108 -8.60 2.94 -12.47
C ASP A 108 -8.71 1.42 -12.46
N LYS A 109 -7.60 0.71 -12.70
CA LYS A 109 -7.55 -0.75 -12.66
C LYS A 109 -7.80 -1.29 -11.25
N VAL A 110 -7.16 -0.70 -10.23
CA VAL A 110 -7.34 -1.07 -8.82
C VAL A 110 -8.80 -0.85 -8.41
N ASN A 111 -9.38 0.31 -8.72
CA ASN A 111 -10.78 0.61 -8.41
C ASN A 111 -11.75 -0.38 -9.08
N ALA A 112 -11.57 -0.64 -10.38
CA ALA A 112 -12.42 -1.59 -11.10
C ALA A 112 -12.31 -3.02 -10.55
N THR A 113 -11.10 -3.48 -10.19
CA THR A 113 -10.91 -4.82 -9.59
C THR A 113 -11.47 -4.88 -8.16
N TRP A 114 -11.32 -3.82 -7.34
CA TRP A 114 -11.89 -3.78 -5.99
C TRP A 114 -13.41 -3.81 -5.99
N GLN A 115 -14.06 -3.08 -6.90
CA GLN A 115 -15.51 -3.13 -7.06
C GLN A 115 -16.01 -4.54 -7.40
N LYS A 116 -15.28 -5.27 -8.25
CA LYS A 116 -15.61 -6.67 -8.60
C LYS A 116 -15.45 -7.65 -7.43
N LYS A 117 -14.56 -7.36 -6.47
CA LYS A 117 -14.41 -8.16 -5.25
C LYS A 117 -15.65 -8.10 -4.35
N GLY A 118 -16.50 -7.08 -4.52
CA GLY A 118 -17.75 -6.94 -3.77
C GLY A 118 -17.57 -6.58 -2.29
N SER A 119 -16.40 -6.05 -1.90
CA SER A 119 -16.18 -5.57 -0.54
C SER A 119 -17.02 -4.32 -0.27
N SER A 120 -17.67 -4.28 0.89
CA SER A 120 -18.43 -3.10 1.37
C SER A 120 -17.51 -1.94 1.76
N GLU A 121 -16.27 -2.23 2.14
CA GLU A 121 -15.28 -1.22 2.49
C GLU A 121 -14.50 -0.72 1.27
N ARG A 122 -14.01 0.52 1.35
CA ARG A 122 -13.12 1.09 0.32
C ARG A 122 -11.67 0.72 0.63
N LEU A 123 -10.94 0.24 -0.38
CA LEU A 123 -9.50 0.06 -0.27
C LEU A 123 -8.82 1.41 -0.01
N LYS A 124 -7.98 1.46 1.03
CA LYS A 124 -7.14 2.62 1.33
C LYS A 124 -5.96 2.62 0.38
N ILE A 125 -5.67 3.77 -0.22
CA ILE A 125 -4.52 3.95 -1.09
C ILE A 125 -3.70 5.16 -0.69
N MET A 126 -2.42 5.15 -1.03
CA MET A 126 -1.60 6.36 -1.13
C MET A 126 -1.14 6.55 -2.57
N VAL A 127 -0.84 7.81 -2.90
CA VAL A 127 -0.27 8.19 -4.20
C VAL A 127 1.22 8.33 -4.03
N GLN A 128 1.99 7.60 -4.82
CA GLN A 128 3.44 7.69 -4.84
C GLN A 128 3.86 8.80 -5.80
N VAL A 129 4.59 9.79 -5.28
CA VAL A 129 5.09 10.94 -6.03
C VAL A 129 6.61 10.90 -6.04
N ASN A 130 7.21 11.06 -7.22
CA ASN A 130 8.66 11.15 -7.34
C ASN A 130 9.10 12.59 -7.01
N THR A 131 9.75 12.77 -5.86
CA THR A 131 10.28 14.05 -5.38
C THR A 131 11.76 14.29 -5.72
N SER A 132 12.48 13.23 -6.12
CA SER A 132 13.92 13.28 -6.41
C SER A 132 14.26 13.92 -7.75
N GLY A 133 13.33 13.89 -8.71
CA GLY A 133 13.61 14.28 -10.10
C GLY A 133 14.46 13.26 -10.88
N GLU A 134 14.92 12.19 -10.23
CA GLU A 134 15.67 11.12 -10.89
C GLU A 134 14.72 10.22 -11.68
N THR A 135 15.10 9.87 -12.91
CA THR A 135 14.31 9.03 -13.81
C THR A 135 14.20 7.58 -13.35
N VAL A 136 15.07 7.15 -12.44
CA VAL A 136 15.11 5.77 -11.89
C VAL A 136 14.05 5.56 -10.79
N ASN A 137 13.61 6.64 -10.13
CA ASN A 137 12.66 6.54 -9.03
C ASN A 137 11.21 6.45 -9.53
N THR A 138 10.46 5.49 -9.00
CA THR A 138 9.04 5.26 -9.34
C THR A 138 8.13 6.31 -8.70
N GLY A 139 6.99 6.58 -9.33
CA GLY A 139 6.01 7.57 -8.86
C GLY A 139 5.50 8.48 -9.97
N CYS A 140 4.36 9.14 -9.73
CA CYS A 140 3.90 10.22 -10.60
C CYS A 140 4.93 11.38 -10.58
N PRO A 141 5.21 12.01 -11.74
CA PRO A 141 6.01 13.23 -11.77
C PRO A 141 5.29 14.37 -11.04
N LEU A 142 6.08 15.25 -10.40
CA LEU A 142 5.58 16.51 -9.87
C LEU A 142 5.23 17.44 -11.06
N GLU A 143 3.94 17.65 -11.31
CA GLU A 143 3.49 18.71 -12.23
C GLU A 143 3.60 20.07 -11.50
N LYS A 144 4.50 20.94 -11.96
CA LYS A 144 4.54 22.36 -11.55
C LYS A 144 3.30 23.08 -12.10
N ARG A 145 2.72 23.98 -11.31
CA ARG A 145 1.58 24.82 -11.72
C ARG A 145 1.90 25.67 -12.92
#